data_AF-A0A7Y3XYU4-F1
#
_entry.id   AF-A0A7Y3XYU4-F1
#
_cell.length_a   1.000
_cell.length_b   1.000
_cell.length_c   1.000
_cell.angle_alpha   90.00
_cell.angle_beta   90.00
_cell.angle_gamma   90.00
#
_symmetry.space_group_name_H-M   'P 1'
#
loop_
_entity.id
_entity.type
_entity.pdbx_description
1 polymer ?
#
loop_
_entity_poly.entity_id
_entity_poly.type
_entity_poly.pdbx_seq_one_letter_code
_entity_poly.pdbx_strand_id
1 'polypeptide(L)'
;MQEAIQSTKIEGTQVTLDDMLEYGADENKKTDDIQEVLNYSEALRIGENLIGRIPISTRLIKEMHKILLSGEVRGKNRNPGEFKGNQNIKEIKNIISMT
;
A
#
# COMPACT_ATOMS: atom_id res chain seq x y z
N MET A 1 -5.11 11.05 5.03
CA MET A 1 -5.22 10.25 6.26
C MET A 1 -6.52 9.43 6.31
N GLN A 2 -7.70 10.06 6.37
CA GLN A 2 -8.97 9.30 6.39
C GLN A 2 -9.12 8.38 5.18
N GLU A 3 -8.83 8.88 3.98
CA GLU A 3 -8.82 8.06 2.76
C GLU A 3 -7.85 6.88 2.91
N ALA A 4 -6.60 7.12 3.34
CA ALA A 4 -5.58 6.08 3.45
C ALA A 4 -6.04 4.94 4.38
N ILE A 5 -6.61 5.30 5.53
CA ILE A 5 -7.19 4.32 6.48
C ILE A 5 -8.30 3.50 5.82
N GLN A 6 -9.20 4.12 5.05
CA GLN A 6 -10.29 3.40 4.37
C GLN A 6 -9.78 2.49 3.25
N SER A 7 -8.84 2.98 2.45
CA SER A 7 -8.27 2.24 1.33
C SER A 7 -7.47 1.02 1.80
N THR A 8 -6.58 1.19 2.79
CA THR A 8 -5.82 0.05 3.33
C THR A 8 -6.69 -0.93 4.09
N LYS A 9 -7.80 -0.48 4.69
CA LYS A 9 -8.78 -1.37 5.33
C LYS A 9 -9.42 -2.34 4.34
N ILE A 10 -9.67 -1.92 3.10
CA ILE A 10 -10.14 -2.82 2.03
C ILE A 10 -9.08 -3.89 1.69
N GLU A 11 -7.80 -3.54 1.85
CA GLU A 11 -6.67 -4.45 1.63
C GLU A 11 -6.37 -5.36 2.83
N GLY A 12 -7.05 -5.12 3.96
CA GLY A 12 -7.00 -5.96 5.16
C GLY A 12 -6.16 -5.41 6.30
N THR A 13 -5.78 -4.13 6.30
CA THR A 13 -5.23 -3.49 7.52
C THR A 13 -6.32 -3.32 8.57
N GLN A 14 -5.97 -3.48 9.84
CA GLN A 14 -6.86 -3.20 10.98
C GLN A 14 -6.38 -1.96 11.74
N VAL A 15 -6.48 -0.80 11.10
CA VAL A 15 -6.10 0.51 11.68
C VAL A 15 -7.31 1.42 11.76
N THR A 16 -7.45 2.11 12.89
CA THR A 16 -8.45 3.15 13.13
C THR A 16 -7.81 4.54 13.17
N LEU A 17 -8.63 5.59 13.22
CA LEU A 17 -8.12 6.94 13.42
C LEU A 17 -7.46 7.10 14.80
N ASP A 18 -8.01 6.45 15.83
CA ASP A 18 -7.47 6.53 17.20
C ASP A 18 -6.08 5.89 17.25
N ASP A 19 -5.86 4.75 16.60
CA ASP A 19 -4.53 4.13 16.50
C ASP A 19 -3.49 5.08 15.86
N MET A 20 -3.89 5.85 14.84
CA MET A 20 -3.02 6.83 14.20
C MET A 20 -2.73 8.04 15.11
N LEU A 21 -3.71 8.46 15.92
CA LEU A 21 -3.53 9.53 16.91
C LEU A 21 -2.61 9.07 18.04
N GLU A 22 -2.79 7.83 18.52
CA GLU A 22 -1.93 7.22 19.52
C GLU A 22 -0.48 7.09 19.04
N TYR A 23 -0.29 6.64 17.79
CA TYR A 23 1.03 6.63 17.15
C TYR A 23 1.64 8.04 17.03
N GLY A 24 0.84 9.05 16.69
CA GLY A 24 1.30 10.43 16.63
C GLY A 24 1.74 11.01 17.98
N ALA A 25 1.24 10.43 19.09
CA ALA A 25 1.66 10.79 20.45
C ALA A 25 2.84 9.97 20.97
N ASP A 26 2.96 8.70 20.53
CA ASP A 26 4.04 7.79 20.89
C ASP A 26 4.42 6.90 19.70
N GLU A 27 5.56 7.21 19.07
CA GLU A 27 6.04 6.46 17.91
C GLU A 27 6.37 4.99 18.21
N ASN A 28 6.53 4.61 19.48
CA ASN A 28 6.75 3.20 19.86
C ASN A 28 5.53 2.32 19.60
N LYS A 29 4.34 2.90 19.39
CA LYS A 29 3.12 2.18 19.00
C LYS A 29 3.05 1.80 17.53
N LYS A 30 4.10 2.08 16.77
CA LYS A 30 4.17 1.75 15.34
C LYS A 30 4.00 0.25 15.10
N THR A 31 3.08 -0.09 14.22
CA THR A 31 2.88 -1.45 13.70
C THR A 31 3.09 -1.47 12.18
N ASP A 32 3.23 -2.66 11.60
CA ASP A 32 3.31 -2.85 10.15
C ASP A 32 2.06 -2.27 9.45
N ASP A 33 0.88 -2.47 10.03
CA ASP A 33 -0.39 -1.96 9.53
C ASP A 33 -0.45 -0.41 9.57
N ILE A 34 0.07 0.22 10.64
CA ILE A 34 0.23 1.69 10.72
C ILE A 34 1.24 2.17 9.67
N GLN A 35 2.36 1.46 9.48
CA GLN A 35 3.34 1.80 8.44
C GLN A 35 2.72 1.73 7.04
N GLU A 36 1.84 0.77 6.76
CA GLU A 36 1.12 0.67 5.49
C GLU A 36 0.19 1.88 5.26
N VAL A 37 -0.54 2.34 6.29
CA VAL A 37 -1.36 3.56 6.22
C VAL A 37 -0.50 4.80 5.95
N LEU A 38 0.64 4.93 6.64
CA LEU A 38 1.58 6.04 6.44
C LEU A 38 2.16 6.03 5.02
N ASN A 39 2.57 4.86 4.53
CA ASN A 39 3.09 4.69 3.19
C ASN A 39 2.05 5.04 2.13
N TYR A 40 0.79 4.65 2.34
CA TYR A 40 -0.31 5.00 1.45
C TYR A 40 -0.52 6.51 1.39
N SER A 41 -0.61 7.15 2.57
CA SER A 41 -0.75 8.61 2.66
C SER A 41 0.41 9.35 1.98
N GLU A 42 1.64 8.85 2.14
CA GLU A 42 2.82 9.45 1.53
C GLU A 42 2.88 9.21 0.02
N ALA A 43 2.53 8.01 -0.45
CA ALA A 43 2.48 7.68 -1.87
C ALA A 43 1.46 8.57 -2.61
N LEU A 44 0.29 8.82 -2.02
CA LEU A 44 -0.69 9.74 -2.58
C LEU A 44 -0.16 11.17 -2.64
N ARG A 45 0.42 11.67 -1.55
CA ARG A 45 0.97 13.03 -1.49
C ARG A 45 2.06 13.22 -2.54
N ILE A 46 2.98 12.27 -2.69
CA ILE A 46 4.02 12.32 -3.70
C ILE A 46 3.42 12.18 -5.11
N GLY A 47 2.47 11.26 -5.30
CA GLY A 47 1.80 11.03 -6.58
C GLY A 47 1.08 12.27 -7.10
N GLU A 48 0.34 12.97 -6.23
CA GLU A 48 -0.33 14.24 -6.54
C GLU A 48 0.67 15.33 -6.98
N ASN A 49 1.81 15.43 -6.30
CA ASN A 49 2.86 16.36 -6.70
C ASN A 49 3.50 15.99 -8.05
N LEU A 50 3.65 14.69 -8.33
CA LEU A 50 4.26 14.19 -9.55
C LEU A 50 3.35 14.37 -10.78
N ILE A 51 2.05 14.15 -10.66
CA ILE A 51 1.12 14.29 -11.80
C ILE A 51 1.08 15.72 -12.37
N GLY A 52 1.41 16.73 -11.56
CA GLY A 52 1.58 18.10 -12.04
C GLY A 52 2.83 18.32 -12.91
N ARG A 53 3.75 17.35 -12.94
CA ARG A 53 5.03 17.44 -13.65
C ARG A 53 5.19 16.37 -14.73
N ILE A 54 4.55 15.21 -14.56
CA ILE A 54 4.68 14.06 -15.43
C ILE A 54 3.29 13.44 -15.69
N PRO A 55 3.01 12.92 -16.89
CA PRO A 55 1.75 12.23 -17.13
C PRO A 55 1.65 10.96 -16.28
N ILE A 56 0.41 10.50 -16.08
CA ILE A 56 0.16 9.17 -15.53
C ILE A 56 0.86 8.15 -16.43
N SER A 57 1.88 7.51 -15.87
CA SER A 57 2.86 6.73 -16.61
C SER A 57 3.36 5.57 -15.76
N THR A 58 3.98 4.59 -16.41
CA THR A 58 4.61 3.46 -15.72
C THR A 58 5.67 3.93 -14.72
N ARG A 59 6.38 5.02 -15.01
CA ARG A 59 7.30 5.66 -14.07
C ARG A 59 6.58 6.09 -12.80
N LEU A 60 5.46 6.83 -12.91
CA LEU A 60 4.68 7.26 -11.76
C LEU A 60 4.21 6.06 -10.91
N ILE A 61 3.64 5.05 -11.57
CA ILE A 61 3.13 3.84 -10.90
C ILE A 61 4.25 3.13 -10.13
N LYS A 62 5.43 2.99 -10.74
CA LYS A 62 6.59 2.36 -10.10
C LYS A 62 7.11 3.18 -8.93
N GLU A 63 7.16 4.50 -9.02
CA GLU A 63 7.57 5.36 -7.89
C GLU A 63 6.59 5.25 -6.72
N MET A 64 5.28 5.31 -6.98
CA MET A 64 4.26 5.06 -5.95
C MET A 64 4.40 3.68 -5.32
N HIS A 65 4.62 2.63 -6.14
CA HIS A 65 4.80 1.26 -5.66
C HIS A 65 6.02 1.10 -4.74
N LYS A 66 7.11 1.82 -4.99
CA LYS A 66 8.28 1.83 -4.08
C LYS A 66 7.91 2.36 -2.71
N ILE A 67 7.17 3.47 -2.67
CA ILE A 67 6.78 4.13 -1.42
C ILE A 67 5.84 3.22 -0.63
N LEU A 68 4.84 2.64 -1.30
CA LEU A 68 3.87 1.72 -0.69
C LEU A 68 4.54 0.54 0.02
N LEU A 69 5.59 -0.04 -0.58
CA LEU A 69 6.30 -1.21 -0.03
C LEU A 69 7.53 -0.86 0.82
N SER A 70 7.70 0.39 1.22
CA SER A 70 8.87 0.83 1.99
C SER A 70 8.76 0.46 3.48
N GLY A 71 9.89 0.13 4.10
CA GLY A 71 9.94 -0.23 5.52
C GLY A 71 9.35 -1.61 5.85
N GLU A 72 8.93 -1.77 7.09
CA GLU A 72 8.34 -3.01 7.61
C GLU A 72 6.86 -3.06 7.25
N VAL A 73 6.56 -3.64 6.07
CA VAL A 73 5.20 -3.81 5.55
C VAL A 73 5.03 -5.15 4.83
N ARG A 74 3.77 -5.57 4.64
CA ARG A 74 3.47 -6.75 3.83
C ARG A 74 3.96 -6.54 2.40
N GLY A 75 4.72 -7.51 1.91
CA GLY A 75 5.22 -7.48 0.55
C GLY A 75 6.45 -6.59 0.33
N LYS A 76 7.10 -6.07 1.38
CA LYS A 76 8.37 -5.31 1.27
C LYS A 76 9.44 -5.97 0.38
N ASN A 77 9.46 -7.31 0.35
CA ASN A 77 10.40 -8.11 -0.46
C ASN A 77 9.86 -8.47 -1.87
N ARG A 78 8.75 -7.88 -2.33
CA ARG A 78 8.12 -8.17 -3.64
C ARG A 78 8.57 -7.19 -4.72
N ASN A 79 9.87 -6.92 -4.76
CA ASN A 79 10.53 -6.00 -5.70
C ASN A 79 9.84 -4.63 -5.80
N PRO A 80 9.98 -3.77 -4.77
CA PRO A 80 9.43 -2.42 -4.78
C PRO A 80 9.81 -1.65 -6.05
N GLY A 81 8.82 -1.07 -6.72
CA GLY A 81 9.02 -0.35 -7.99
C GLY A 81 9.19 -1.20 -9.24
N GLU A 82 9.02 -2.51 -9.16
CA GLU A 82 9.04 -3.39 -10.33
C GLU A 82 7.68 -3.99 -10.62
N PHE A 83 7.40 -4.24 -11.90
CA PHE A 83 6.27 -5.08 -12.26
C PHE A 83 6.61 -6.52 -11.95
N LYS A 84 5.64 -7.26 -11.42
CA LYS A 84 5.81 -8.68 -11.13
C LYS A 84 6.05 -9.45 -12.44
N GLY A 85 7.05 -10.34 -12.45
CA GLY A 85 7.36 -11.20 -13.60
C GLY A 85 6.53 -12.49 -13.69
N ASN A 86 5.84 -12.89 -12.61
CA ASN A 86 5.12 -14.16 -12.52
C ASN A 86 3.60 -13.94 -12.38
N GLN A 87 2.79 -14.80 -13.00
CA GLN A 87 1.32 -14.78 -12.93
C GLN A 87 0.82 -14.90 -11.48
N ASN A 88 -0.15 -14.09 -11.09
CA ASN A 88 -0.96 -14.29 -9.89
C ASN A 88 -2.22 -15.06 -10.27
N ILE A 89 -2.58 -16.09 -9.50
CA ILE A 89 -3.92 -16.68 -9.52
C ILE A 89 -4.66 -16.12 -8.31
N LYS A 90 -5.61 -15.21 -8.53
CA LYS A 90 -6.66 -14.94 -7.55
C LYS A 90 -7.77 -15.96 -7.81
N GLU A 91 -7.76 -17.02 -7.00
CA GLU A 91 -8.91 -17.90 -6.74
C GLU A 91 -9.75 -18.34 -7.97
N ILE A 92 -9.22 -19.28 -8.77
CA ILE A 92 -10.04 -20.22 -9.55
C ILE A 92 -9.85 -21.61 -8.94
N LYS A 93 -10.30 -21.81 -7.69
CA LYS A 93 -10.28 -23.12 -7.03
C LYS A 93 -11.63 -23.84 -7.02
N ASN A 94 -12.66 -23.32 -7.69
CA ASN A 94 -14.00 -23.93 -7.73
C ASN A 94 -14.58 -24.21 -9.13
N ILE A 95 -13.79 -24.13 -10.22
CA ILE A 95 -14.31 -24.43 -11.58
C ILE A 95 -13.81 -25.77 -12.13
N ILE A 96 -12.71 -26.33 -11.63
CA ILE A 96 -12.11 -27.56 -12.22
C ILE A 96 -12.54 -28.85 -11.48
N SER A 97 -13.32 -28.75 -10.39
CA SER A 97 -13.85 -29.91 -9.64
C SER A 97 -15.29 -30.29 -10.02
N MET A 98 -15.87 -29.70 -11.08
CA MET A 98 -17.19 -30.06 -11.62
C MET A 98 -17.15 -30.58 -13.08
N THR A 99 -16.04 -31.23 -13.47
CA THR A 99 -15.97 -31.97 -14.74
C THR A 99 -15.35 -33.34 -14.52
#